data_AF-A0A6L6Q8G7-F1
#
_entry.id   AF-A0A6L6Q8G7-F1
#
_cell.length_a   1.000
_cell.length_b   1.000
_cell.length_c   1.000
_cell.angle_alpha   90.00
_cell.angle_beta   90.00
_cell.angle_gamma   90.00
#
_symmetry.space_group_name_H-M   'P 1'
#
loop_
_entity.id
_entity.type
_entity.pdbx_description
1 polymer ?
#
loop_
_entity_poly.entity_id
_entity_poly.type
_entity_poly.pdbx_seq_one_letter_code
_entity_poly.pdbx_strand_id
1 'polypeptide(L)'
;MKNGKRISVVFLGLSFCALSFTCQGASDCSSKALYEKGNSLLTRDQLLRSQHQLKGSESSFQQELRNQDRENQRVLDEIVSQCGWPDNDAFFNSLLEAAVLIVLHAPHNYQEKHYANMRKSYMDGKIPKNIYVLFENRFNYTKDSFAE
;
A
#
# COMPACT_ATOMS: atom_id res chain seq x y z
N MET A 1 -57.69 6.05 56.93
CA MET A 1 -56.41 6.39 57.58
C MET A 1 -55.35 5.34 57.20
N LYS A 2 -54.13 5.81 56.87
CA LYS A 2 -52.88 5.10 56.53
C LYS A 2 -52.85 4.43 55.14
N ASN A 3 -52.38 5.09 54.07
CA ASN A 3 -51.00 5.46 53.69
C ASN A 3 -50.02 4.28 53.58
N GLY A 4 -49.49 4.07 52.37
CA GLY A 4 -48.37 3.17 52.12
C GLY A 4 -47.98 3.04 50.65
N LYS A 5 -47.46 4.13 50.05
CA LYS A 5 -46.78 4.11 48.74
C LYS A 5 -45.59 3.15 48.76
N ARG A 6 -45.43 2.33 47.72
CA ARG A 6 -44.13 1.78 47.32
C ARG A 6 -43.92 2.05 45.83
N ILE A 7 -42.95 2.91 45.55
CA ILE A 7 -42.35 3.15 44.25
C ILE A 7 -41.12 2.26 44.21
N SER A 8 -41.02 1.38 43.21
CA SER A 8 -39.77 0.73 42.84
C SER A 8 -39.58 0.95 41.34
N VAL A 9 -38.65 1.85 41.05
CA VAL A 9 -38.04 2.06 39.74
C VAL A 9 -36.97 0.99 39.57
N VAL A 10 -37.02 0.22 38.48
CA VAL A 10 -35.85 -0.49 37.95
C VAL A 10 -35.83 -0.33 36.43
N PHE A 11 -34.77 0.34 35.97
CA PHE A 11 -34.30 0.48 34.60
C PHE A 11 -34.06 -0.89 33.93
N LEU A 12 -34.27 -0.98 32.61
CA LEU A 12 -33.55 -1.76 31.59
C LEU A 12 -34.49 -1.85 30.37
N GLY A 13 -34.14 -1.52 29.13
CA GLY A 13 -32.85 -1.31 28.52
C GLY A 13 -32.96 -0.48 27.24
N LEU A 14 -31.88 0.23 26.96
CA LEU A 14 -31.57 0.86 25.69
C LEU A 14 -31.49 -0.21 24.60
N SER A 15 -32.42 -0.19 23.63
CA SER A 15 -32.25 -0.93 22.37
C SER A 15 -31.36 -0.11 21.45
N PHE A 16 -30.06 -0.32 21.62
CA PHE A 16 -28.98 0.22 20.81
C PHE A 16 -28.90 -0.53 19.46
N CYS A 17 -28.45 0.18 18.42
CA CYS A 17 -27.87 -0.33 17.17
C CYS A 17 -28.78 -1.07 16.17
N ALA A 18 -29.60 -0.32 15.44
CA ALA A 18 -29.83 -0.60 14.02
C ALA A 18 -28.82 0.18 13.17
N LEU A 19 -27.53 -0.11 13.34
CA LEU A 19 -26.52 0.24 12.34
C LEU A 19 -26.33 -0.99 11.47
N SER A 20 -27.19 -1.09 10.45
CA SER A 20 -26.93 -1.93 9.29
C SER A 20 -25.71 -1.34 8.57
N PHE A 21 -24.52 -1.66 9.07
CA PHE A 21 -23.31 -1.58 8.27
C PHE A 21 -23.49 -2.58 7.14
N THR A 22 -23.94 -2.08 6.00
CA THR A 22 -23.79 -2.74 4.72
C THR A 22 -22.34 -3.17 4.61
N CYS A 23 -22.12 -4.48 4.53
CA CYS A 23 -20.82 -5.07 4.26
C CYS A 23 -20.33 -4.52 2.91
N GLN A 24 -19.56 -3.42 2.92
CA GLN A 24 -18.86 -2.94 1.74
C GLN A 24 -17.93 -4.07 1.27
N GLY A 25 -17.97 -4.36 -0.04
CA GLY A 25 -17.48 -5.58 -0.67
C GLY A 25 -16.17 -6.12 -0.10
N ALA A 26 -16.17 -7.41 0.23
CA ALA A 26 -14.97 -8.13 0.61
C ALA A 26 -13.92 -7.95 -0.51
N SER A 27 -12.84 -7.26 -0.18
CA SER A 27 -11.66 -7.18 -1.03
C SER A 27 -11.10 -8.58 -1.22
N ASP A 28 -11.08 -9.07 -2.47
CA ASP A 28 -10.55 -10.38 -2.81
C ASP A 28 -9.02 -10.36 -2.69
N CYS A 29 -8.53 -10.65 -1.49
CA CYS A 29 -7.12 -10.84 -1.19
C CYS A 29 -6.65 -12.26 -1.52
N SER A 30 -7.37 -13.01 -2.38
CA SER A 30 -6.89 -14.29 -2.83
C SER A 30 -5.55 -14.15 -3.55
N SER A 31 -4.68 -15.14 -3.35
CA SER A 31 -3.34 -15.18 -3.94
C SER A 31 -3.36 -15.00 -5.45
N LYS A 32 -4.38 -15.53 -6.14
CA LYS A 32 -4.53 -15.41 -7.60
C LYS A 32 -4.85 -13.98 -8.03
N ALA A 33 -5.86 -13.33 -7.43
CA ALA A 33 -6.24 -11.97 -7.79
C ALA A 33 -5.10 -10.97 -7.52
N LEU A 34 -4.42 -11.15 -6.39
CA LEU A 34 -3.23 -10.37 -6.03
C LEU A 34 -2.05 -10.61 -6.98
N TYR A 35 -1.84 -11.84 -7.42
CA TYR A 35 -0.79 -12.19 -8.39
C TYR A 35 -1.01 -11.53 -9.76
N GLU A 36 -2.24 -11.60 -10.30
CA GLU A 36 -2.58 -10.95 -11.57
C GLU A 36 -2.41 -9.42 -11.48
N LYS A 37 -2.81 -8.84 -10.35
CA LYS A 37 -2.64 -7.41 -10.07
C LYS A 37 -1.17 -7.02 -9.94
N GLY A 38 -0.36 -7.85 -9.29
CA GLY A 38 1.10 -7.68 -9.18
C GLY A 38 1.79 -7.68 -10.54
N ASN A 39 1.48 -8.67 -11.39
CA ASN A 39 2.00 -8.72 -12.76
C ASN A 39 1.62 -7.49 -13.58
N SER A 40 0.38 -7.00 -13.44
CA SER A 40 -0.08 -5.79 -14.11
C SER A 40 0.72 -4.56 -13.65
N LEU A 41 0.91 -4.39 -12.34
CA LEU A 41 1.69 -3.28 -11.78
C LEU A 41 3.16 -3.32 -12.24
N LEU A 42 3.78 -4.49 -12.17
CA LEU A 42 5.17 -4.69 -12.59
C LEU A 42 5.34 -4.37 -14.09
N THR A 43 4.45 -4.91 -14.92
CA THR A 43 4.46 -4.67 -16.36
C THR A 43 4.31 -3.19 -16.65
N ARG A 44 3.36 -2.51 -16.01
CA ARG A 44 3.15 -1.08 -16.20
C ARG A 44 4.40 -0.28 -15.82
N ASP A 45 4.92 -0.49 -14.60
CA ASP A 45 6.12 0.22 -14.12
C ASP A 45 7.32 0.06 -15.06
N GLN A 46 7.58 -1.17 -15.52
CA GLN A 46 8.74 -1.46 -16.35
C GLN A 46 8.56 -1.12 -17.84
N LEU A 47 7.34 -1.23 -18.39
CA LEU A 47 7.07 -0.98 -19.81
C LEU A 47 7.35 0.47 -20.19
N LEU A 48 6.82 1.44 -19.46
CA LEU A 48 7.05 2.86 -19.78
C LEU A 48 8.53 3.25 -19.62
N ARG A 49 9.20 2.72 -18.60
CA ARG A 49 10.62 2.96 -18.34
C ARG A 49 11.52 2.37 -19.43
N SER A 50 11.23 1.15 -19.90
CA SER A 50 11.95 0.51 -21.01
C SER A 50 11.73 1.23 -22.36
N GLN A 51 10.50 1.67 -22.64
CA GLN A 51 10.21 2.46 -23.86
C GLN A 51 11.01 3.77 -23.92
N HIS A 52 11.25 4.39 -22.76
CA HIS A 52 12.03 5.63 -22.69
C HIS A 52 13.54 5.42 -22.85
N GLN A 53 14.09 4.33 -22.32
CA GLN A 53 15.50 3.98 -22.55
C GLN A 53 15.83 3.90 -24.06
N LEU A 54 14.84 3.54 -24.88
CA LEU A 54 14.98 3.41 -26.33
C LEU A 54 14.74 4.72 -27.10
N LYS A 55 13.94 5.65 -26.57
CA LYS A 55 13.44 6.83 -27.30
C LYS A 55 14.05 8.17 -26.88
N GLY A 56 14.75 8.23 -25.74
CA GLY A 56 15.32 9.48 -25.23
C GLY A 56 14.33 10.36 -24.45
N SER A 57 14.82 11.45 -23.87
CA SER A 57 14.08 12.32 -22.94
C SER A 57 13.23 13.37 -23.64
N GLU A 58 11.92 13.10 -23.71
CA GLU A 58 10.90 14.05 -24.11
C GLU A 58 10.04 14.49 -22.90
N SER A 59 9.62 15.76 -22.86
CA SER A 59 8.89 16.32 -21.70
C SER A 59 7.52 15.67 -21.49
N SER A 60 6.86 15.24 -22.56
CA SER A 60 5.60 14.49 -22.55
C SER A 60 5.73 13.15 -21.81
N PHE A 61 6.86 12.45 -22.02
CA PHE A 61 7.15 11.19 -21.34
C PHE A 61 7.27 11.37 -19.82
N GLN A 62 7.94 12.44 -19.37
CA GLN A 62 8.08 12.71 -17.94
C GLN A 62 6.71 12.95 -17.27
N GLN A 63 5.76 13.54 -17.98
CA GLN A 63 4.40 13.70 -17.48
C GLN A 63 3.65 12.36 -17.43
N GLU A 64 3.76 11.55 -18.47
CA GLU A 64 3.16 10.21 -18.53
C GLU A 64 3.70 9.30 -17.42
N LEU A 65 5.02 9.29 -17.22
CA LEU A 65 5.67 8.53 -16.15
C LEU A 65 5.15 8.96 -14.77
N ARG A 66 5.06 10.27 -14.50
CA ARG A 66 4.49 10.76 -13.23
C ARG A 66 3.03 10.36 -13.04
N ASN A 67 2.23 10.36 -14.10
CA ASN A 67 0.83 9.94 -14.04
C ASN A 67 0.74 8.45 -13.70
N GLN A 68 1.56 7.62 -14.34
CA GLN A 68 1.63 6.20 -14.05
C GLN A 68 2.14 5.92 -12.63
N ASP A 69 3.20 6.59 -12.19
CA ASP A 69 3.76 6.41 -10.85
C ASP A 69 2.71 6.73 -9.78
N ARG A 70 1.92 7.80 -9.96
CA ARG A 70 0.80 8.13 -9.05
C ARG A 70 -0.29 7.07 -9.06
N GLU A 71 -0.66 6.55 -10.22
CA GLU A 71 -1.67 5.49 -10.31
C GLU A 71 -1.18 4.19 -9.68
N ASN A 72 0.08 3.82 -9.89
CA ASN A 72 0.69 2.66 -9.26
C ASN A 72 0.75 2.80 -7.73
N GLN A 73 1.11 3.99 -7.21
CA GLN A 73 1.05 4.29 -5.77
C GLN A 73 -0.37 4.15 -5.23
N ARG A 74 -1.37 4.72 -5.90
CA ARG A 74 -2.78 4.61 -5.51
C ARG A 74 -3.23 3.16 -5.42
N VAL A 75 -2.88 2.35 -6.42
CA VAL A 75 -3.24 0.93 -6.46
C VAL A 75 -2.50 0.12 -5.37
N LEU A 76 -1.22 0.42 -5.12
CA LEU A 76 -0.47 -0.21 -4.03
C LEU A 76 -1.07 0.15 -2.67
N ASP A 77 -1.47 1.40 -2.46
CA ASP A 77 -2.14 1.85 -1.23
C ASP A 77 -3.45 1.11 -0.99
N GLU A 78 -4.26 0.90 -2.03
CA GLU A 78 -5.47 0.07 -1.93
C GLU A 78 -5.13 -1.35 -1.49
N ILE A 79 -4.15 -1.99 -2.13
CA ILE A 79 -3.73 -3.35 -1.79
C ILE A 79 -3.24 -3.42 -0.34
N VAL A 80 -2.39 -2.47 0.08
CA VAL A 80 -1.87 -2.43 1.46
C VAL A 80 -2.99 -2.20 2.47
N SER A 81 -3.96 -1.34 2.15
CA SER A 81 -5.09 -1.06 3.04
C SER A 81 -6.04 -2.25 3.21
N GLN A 82 -6.21 -3.07 2.16
CA GLN A 82 -7.17 -4.16 2.11
C GLN A 82 -6.56 -5.50 2.52
N CYS A 83 -5.34 -5.77 2.08
CA CYS A 83 -4.69 -7.07 2.14
C CYS A 83 -3.36 -7.05 2.92
N GLY A 84 -2.91 -5.87 3.38
CA GLY A 84 -1.60 -5.71 3.98
C GLY A 84 -0.47 -5.62 2.97
N TRP A 85 0.75 -5.47 3.47
CA TRP A 85 1.95 -5.45 2.63
C TRP A 85 2.11 -6.81 1.92
N PRO A 86 2.42 -6.85 0.61
CA PRO A 86 2.36 -8.08 -0.16
C PRO A 86 3.63 -8.93 0.02
N ASP A 87 3.87 -9.41 1.25
CA ASP A 87 5.01 -10.24 1.59
C ASP A 87 4.60 -11.65 2.06
N ASN A 88 3.39 -12.07 1.72
CA ASN A 88 2.77 -13.31 2.20
C ASN A 88 3.53 -14.58 1.79
N ASP A 89 4.28 -14.51 0.69
CA ASP A 89 5.07 -15.62 0.19
C ASP A 89 6.47 -15.66 0.82
N ALA A 90 7.05 -16.86 0.87
CA ALA A 90 8.41 -17.07 1.34
C ALA A 90 9.47 -16.42 0.43
N PHE A 91 9.10 -16.03 -0.79
CA PHE A 91 10.02 -15.54 -1.82
C PHE A 91 9.51 -14.28 -2.51
N PHE A 92 10.44 -13.58 -3.14
CA PHE A 92 10.20 -12.40 -3.97
C PHE A 92 9.30 -12.77 -5.18
N ASN A 93 7.99 -12.54 -5.02
CA ASN A 93 7.00 -12.73 -6.07
C ASN A 93 6.76 -11.43 -6.85
N SER A 94 5.98 -11.48 -7.93
CA SER A 94 5.73 -10.32 -8.79
C SER A 94 5.01 -9.16 -8.10
N LEU A 95 4.18 -9.44 -7.08
CA LEU A 95 3.48 -8.38 -6.34
C LEU A 95 4.41 -7.68 -5.34
N LEU A 96 5.26 -8.42 -4.64
CA LEU A 96 6.31 -7.86 -3.79
C LEU A 96 7.31 -7.07 -4.63
N GLU A 97 7.69 -7.60 -5.79
CA GLU A 97 8.56 -6.91 -6.74
C GLU A 97 7.95 -5.59 -7.22
N ALA A 98 6.70 -5.60 -7.66
CA ALA A 98 5.98 -4.39 -8.05
C ALA A 98 5.94 -3.38 -6.90
N ALA A 99 5.60 -3.82 -5.68
CA ALA A 99 5.54 -2.95 -4.51
C ALA A 99 6.90 -2.30 -4.19
N VAL A 100 7.97 -3.09 -4.25
CA VAL A 100 9.35 -2.62 -4.04
C VAL A 100 9.75 -1.59 -5.08
N LEU A 101 9.48 -1.84 -6.37
CA LEU A 101 9.84 -0.92 -7.45
C LEU A 101 9.04 0.39 -7.38
N ILE A 102 7.74 0.32 -7.08
CA ILE A 102 6.89 1.50 -6.88
C ILE A 102 7.46 2.35 -5.74
N VAL A 103 7.78 1.75 -4.60
CA VAL A 103 8.35 2.47 -3.45
C VAL A 103 9.74 3.03 -3.78
N LEU A 104 10.62 2.24 -4.40
CA LEU A 104 11.96 2.67 -4.80
C LEU A 104 11.93 3.92 -5.69
N HIS A 105 10.96 4.02 -6.60
CA HIS A 105 10.84 5.13 -7.53
C HIS A 105 10.01 6.32 -7.00
N ALA A 106 9.32 6.16 -5.88
CA ALA A 106 8.42 7.17 -5.31
C ALA A 106 9.18 8.38 -4.71
N PRO A 107 8.48 9.51 -4.46
CA PRO A 107 9.03 10.61 -3.66
C PRO A 107 9.28 10.18 -2.20
N HIS A 108 10.11 10.96 -1.50
CA HIS A 108 10.60 10.63 -0.16
C HIS A 108 9.49 10.33 0.85
N ASN A 109 8.44 11.15 0.89
CA ASN A 109 7.30 10.97 1.80
C ASN A 109 6.59 9.61 1.62
N TYR A 110 6.49 9.13 0.39
CA TYR A 110 5.90 7.82 0.10
C TYR A 110 6.87 6.68 0.46
N GLN A 111 8.17 6.90 0.25
CA GLN A 111 9.20 5.97 0.73
C GLN A 111 9.18 5.82 2.24
N GLU A 112 9.09 6.94 2.97
CA GLU A 112 9.02 6.97 4.43
C GLU A 112 7.78 6.20 4.93
N LYS A 113 6.62 6.42 4.32
CA LYS A 113 5.38 5.69 4.62
C LYS A 113 5.55 4.16 4.58
N HIS A 114 6.33 3.64 3.63
CA HIS A 114 6.55 2.20 3.44
C HIS A 114 7.90 1.70 3.97
N TYR A 115 8.72 2.54 4.57
CA TYR A 115 10.09 2.20 4.98
C TYR A 115 10.11 0.98 5.94
N ALA A 116 9.21 0.96 6.92
CA ALA A 116 9.11 -0.15 7.87
C ALA A 116 8.76 -1.47 7.16
N ASN A 117 7.89 -1.45 6.15
CA ASN A 117 7.52 -2.63 5.38
C ASN A 117 8.72 -3.13 4.55
N MET A 118 9.41 -2.21 3.85
CA MET A 118 10.63 -2.51 3.09
C MET A 118 11.71 -3.15 3.96
N ARG A 119 11.98 -2.55 5.12
CA ARG A 119 12.96 -3.07 6.08
C ARG A 119 12.56 -4.44 6.60
N LYS A 120 11.29 -4.64 6.97
CA LYS A 120 10.80 -5.93 7.45
C LYS A 120 10.97 -7.02 6.39
N SER A 121 10.52 -6.79 5.16
CA SER A 121 10.63 -7.79 4.09
C SER A 121 12.10 -8.11 3.73
N TYR A 122 13.03 -7.16 3.87
CA TYR A 122 14.45 -7.44 3.76
C TYR A 122 14.97 -8.31 4.92
N MET A 123 14.63 -7.96 6.17
CA MET A 123 15.04 -8.74 7.35
C MET A 123 14.50 -10.17 7.33
N ASP A 124 13.31 -10.38 6.75
CA ASP A 124 12.71 -11.69 6.55
C ASP A 124 13.31 -12.46 5.34
N GLY A 125 14.29 -11.89 4.64
CA GLY A 125 14.95 -12.52 3.49
C GLY A 125 14.13 -12.51 2.19
N LYS A 126 13.00 -11.78 2.15
CA LYS A 126 12.09 -11.73 1.00
C LYS A 126 12.54 -10.72 -0.06
N ILE A 127 13.24 -9.66 0.34
CA ILE A 127 13.85 -8.69 -0.59
C ILE A 127 15.34 -8.99 -0.73
N PRO A 128 15.87 -9.16 -1.96
CA PRO A 128 17.30 -9.31 -2.18
C PRO A 128 18.12 -8.12 -1.65
N LYS A 129 19.29 -8.39 -1.05
CA LYS A 129 20.17 -7.37 -0.45
C LYS A 129 20.53 -6.25 -1.42
N ASN A 130 20.82 -6.57 -2.68
CA ASN A 130 21.15 -5.57 -3.70
C ASN A 130 20.01 -4.58 -3.95
N ILE A 131 18.75 -5.06 -3.93
CA ILE A 131 17.58 -4.20 -4.11
C ILE A 131 17.37 -3.33 -2.86
N TYR A 132 17.51 -3.90 -1.67
CA TYR A 132 17.36 -3.14 -0.43
C TYR A 132 18.42 -2.03 -0.28
N VAL A 133 19.67 -2.30 -0.65
CA VAL A 133 20.73 -1.27 -0.66
C VAL A 133 20.41 -0.14 -1.65
N LEU A 134 19.84 -0.45 -2.82
CA LEU A 134 19.39 0.58 -3.76
C LEU A 134 18.28 1.45 -3.15
N PHE A 135 17.34 0.83 -2.43
CA PHE A 135 16.30 1.54 -1.69
C PHE A 135 16.89 2.47 -0.62
N GLU A 136 17.80 2.00 0.23
CA GLU A 136 18.45 2.83 1.26
C GLU A 136 19.20 4.02 0.66
N ASN A 137 19.97 3.79 -0.41
CA ASN A 137 20.68 4.86 -1.10
C ASN A 137 19.71 5.91 -1.66
N ARG A 138 18.63 5.47 -2.28
CA ARG A 138 17.61 6.35 -2.84
C ARG A 138 16.82 7.10 -1.77
N PHE A 139 16.52 6.44 -0.66
CA PHE A 139 15.83 7.04 0.49
C PHE A 139 16.64 8.18 1.10
N ASN A 140 17.94 7.95 1.34
CA ASN A 140 18.84 8.97 1.89
C ASN A 140 19.08 10.10 0.89
N TYR A 141 19.30 9.79 -0.39
CA TYR A 141 19.49 10.83 -1.42
C TYR A 141 18.26 11.74 -1.55
N THR A 142 17.05 11.16 -1.57
CA THR A 142 15.83 11.96 -1.71
C THR A 142 15.54 12.79 -0.47
N LYS A 143 15.87 12.29 0.73
CA LYS A 143 15.77 13.06 1.99
C LYS A 143 16.52 14.39 1.91
N ASP A 144 17.77 14.33 1.43
CA ASP A 144 18.66 15.49 1.38
C ASP A 144 18.25 16.47 0.28
N SER A 145 17.64 15.99 -0.81
CA SER A 145 17.17 16.84 -1.92
C SER A 145 15.93 17.71 -1.62
N PHE A 146 15.26 17.49 -0.48
CA PHE A 146 14.12 18.30 -0.02
C PHE A 146 14.42 19.06 1.28
N ALA A 147 15.68 19.09 1.74
CA ALA A 147 16.13 19.78 2.94
C ALA A 147 16.66 21.22 2.68
N GLU A 148 16.59 21.70 1.44
CA GLU A 148 16.86 23.09 1.02
C GLU A 148 15.56 23.89 0.87
#